data_AF-A0A938R6L1-F1
#
_entry.id   AF-A0A938R6L1-F1
#
_cell.length_a   1.000
_cell.length_b   1.000
_cell.length_c   1.000
_cell.angle_alpha   90.00
_cell.angle_beta   90.00
_cell.angle_gamma   90.00
#
_symmetry.space_group_name_H-M   'P 1'
#
loop_
_entity.id
_entity.type
_entity.pdbx_description
1 polymer ?
#
loop_
_entity_poly.entity_id
_entity_poly.type
_entity_poly.pdbx_seq_one_letter_code
_entity_poly.pdbx_strand_id
1 'polypeptide(L)'
;MGKSPPPDETVLLFELKKRYLAVNFIGLGLISTVFLYAALVELVKRGYLLGPLEQPLPASLSSLLFSVFLALAAVIFLFARVLHRRVAAKNPRLLPPIAIAILALSEIPAVLGLVLFLLSRQSIYFYSLMCASLTLFYLFFPRYDQWEQMVLADQKTGAE
;
A
#
# COMPACT_ATOMS: atom_id res chain seq x y z
N MET A 1 -26.97 -26.01 22.96
CA MET A 1 -26.31 -24.96 22.15
C MET A 1 -25.76 -25.63 20.90
N GLY A 2 -26.57 -25.73 19.84
CA GLY A 2 -26.18 -26.42 18.61
C GLY A 2 -25.11 -25.61 17.89
N LYS A 3 -23.89 -26.13 17.82
CA LYS A 3 -22.85 -25.59 16.94
C LYS A 3 -23.42 -25.70 15.52
N SER A 4 -23.59 -24.56 14.85
CA SER A 4 -23.89 -24.50 13.42
C SER A 4 -22.98 -25.50 12.70
N PRO A 5 -23.49 -26.33 11.77
CA PRO A 5 -22.61 -27.12 10.92
C PRO A 5 -21.61 -26.16 10.25
N PRO A 6 -20.34 -26.57 10.11
CA PRO A 6 -19.35 -25.74 9.44
C PRO A 6 -19.89 -25.39 8.05
N PRO A 7 -19.85 -24.12 7.64
CA PRO A 7 -20.29 -23.74 6.31
C PRO A 7 -19.51 -24.55 5.27
N ASP A 8 -20.23 -25.00 4.24
CA ASP A 8 -19.68 -25.73 3.10
C ASP A 8 -18.43 -25.00 2.58
N GLU A 9 -17.32 -25.73 2.45
CA GLU A 9 -16.01 -25.23 2.03
C GLU A 9 -16.13 -24.41 0.73
N THR A 10 -17.03 -24.83 -0.17
CA THR A 10 -17.32 -24.14 -1.43
C THR A 10 -17.85 -22.72 -1.22
N VAL A 11 -18.73 -22.52 -0.24
CA VAL A 11 -19.33 -21.22 0.10
C VAL A 11 -18.29 -20.30 0.72
N LEU A 12 -17.42 -20.83 1.58
CA LEU A 12 -16.34 -20.06 2.20
C LEU A 12 -15.32 -19.56 1.18
N LEU A 13 -14.87 -20.44 0.28
CA LEU A 13 -13.89 -20.08 -0.75
C LEU A 13 -14.47 -19.08 -1.75
N PHE A 14 -15.76 -19.20 -2.09
CA PHE A 14 -16.46 -18.23 -2.93
C PHE A 14 -16.51 -16.83 -2.29
N GLU A 15 -16.90 -16.73 -1.01
CA GLU A 15 -16.91 -15.47 -0.27
C GLU A 15 -15.51 -14.86 -0.13
N LEU A 16 -14.49 -15.70 0.12
CA LEU A 16 -13.10 -15.26 0.18
C LEU A 16 -12.64 -14.69 -1.17
N LYS A 17 -12.95 -15.36 -2.27
CA LYS A 17 -12.60 -14.92 -3.63
C LYS A 17 -13.26 -13.59 -3.98
N LYS A 18 -14.53 -13.40 -3.59
CA LYS A 18 -15.24 -12.12 -3.78
C LYS A 18 -14.57 -10.98 -3.02
N ARG A 19 -14.20 -11.20 -1.76
CA ARG A 19 -13.48 -10.19 -0.94
C ARG A 19 -12.09 -9.92 -1.49
N TYR A 20 -11.38 -10.95 -1.91
CA TYR A 20 -10.07 -10.85 -2.56
C TYR A 20 -10.13 -9.97 -3.81
N LEU A 21 -11.09 -10.20 -4.70
CA LEU A 21 -11.27 -9.40 -5.92
C LEU A 21 -11.53 -7.93 -5.60
N ALA A 22 -12.33 -7.64 -4.57
CA ALA A 22 -12.58 -6.27 -4.14
C ALA A 22 -11.29 -5.58 -3.65
N VAL A 23 -10.50 -6.26 -2.80
CA VAL A 23 -9.21 -5.71 -2.31
C VAL A 23 -8.21 -5.54 -3.46
N ASN A 24 -8.17 -6.49 -4.40
CA ASN A 24 -7.32 -6.42 -5.58
C ASN A 24 -7.66 -5.20 -6.46
N PHE A 25 -8.95 -4.95 -6.67
CA PHE A 25 -9.42 -3.79 -7.42
C PHE A 25 -9.07 -2.47 -6.72
N ILE A 26 -9.20 -2.40 -5.40
CA ILE A 26 -8.75 -1.24 -4.60
C ILE A 26 -7.24 -1.05 -4.74
N GLY A 27 -6.45 -2.14 -4.66
CA GLY A 27 -5.00 -2.09 -4.83
C GLY A 27 -4.58 -1.56 -6.20
N LEU A 28 -5.24 -2.00 -7.28
CA LEU A 28 -5.01 -1.47 -8.62
C LEU A 28 -5.41 0.02 -8.74
N GLY A 29 -6.49 0.42 -8.07
CA GLY A 29 -6.89 1.82 -7.98
C GLY A 29 -5.82 2.69 -7.31
N LEU A 30 -5.28 2.25 -6.18
CA LEU A 30 -4.21 2.96 -5.45
C LEU A 30 -2.89 2.99 -6.25
N ILE A 31 -2.55 1.92 -6.96
CA ILE A 31 -1.39 1.95 -7.87
C ILE A 31 -1.63 2.99 -8.97
N SER A 32 -2.86 3.07 -9.50
CA SER A 32 -3.23 4.05 -10.52
C SER A 32 -3.12 5.50 -10.01
N THR A 33 -3.47 5.78 -8.74
CA THR A 33 -3.29 7.12 -8.15
C THR A 33 -1.83 7.53 -8.09
N VAL A 34 -0.91 6.60 -7.80
CA VAL A 34 0.54 6.87 -7.85
C VAL A 34 0.99 7.30 -9.25
N PHE A 35 0.47 6.67 -10.31
CA PHE A 35 0.74 7.11 -11.69
C PHE A 35 0.11 8.47 -12.01
N LEU A 36 -1.07 8.78 -11.48
CA LEU A 36 -1.65 10.12 -11.61
C LEU A 36 -0.76 11.18 -10.96
N TYR A 37 -0.13 10.89 -9.82
CA TYR A 37 0.85 11.81 -9.21
C TYR A 37 2.05 12.04 -10.14
N ALA A 38 2.54 11.00 -10.82
CA ALA A 38 3.62 11.15 -11.81
C ALA A 38 3.20 12.02 -13.00
N ALA A 39 1.98 11.86 -13.49
CA ALA A 39 1.42 12.72 -14.54
C ALA A 39 1.34 14.18 -14.07
N LEU A 40 0.89 14.43 -12.84
CA LEU A 40 0.88 15.77 -12.25
C LEU A 40 2.29 16.38 -12.19
N VAL A 41 3.29 15.62 -11.72
CA VAL A 41 4.69 16.07 -11.66
C VAL A 41 5.20 16.51 -13.03
N GLU A 42 4.92 15.73 -14.07
CA GLU A 42 5.36 16.02 -15.43
C GLU A 42 4.60 17.23 -16.03
N LEU A 43 3.30 17.38 -15.77
CA LEU A 43 2.53 18.56 -16.18
C LEU A 43 3.03 19.84 -15.51
N VAL A 44 3.38 19.77 -14.22
CA VAL A 44 3.97 20.89 -13.46
C VAL A 44 5.37 21.22 -13.97
N LYS A 45 6.20 20.21 -14.23
CA LYS A 45 7.55 20.37 -14.77
C LYS A 45 7.55 21.03 -16.16
N ARG A 46 6.54 20.74 -16.97
CA ARG A 46 6.32 21.38 -18.29
C ARG A 46 5.72 22.78 -18.20
N GLY A 47 5.37 23.26 -17.00
CA GLY A 47 4.83 24.60 -16.78
C GLY A 47 3.33 24.75 -17.12
N TYR A 48 2.58 23.66 -17.30
CA TYR A 48 1.16 23.73 -17.65
C TYR A 48 0.24 24.05 -16.47
N LEU A 49 0.60 23.62 -15.25
CA LEU A 49 -0.28 23.68 -14.07
C LEU A 49 0.08 24.78 -13.07
N LEU A 50 1.37 25.02 -12.87
CA LEU A 50 1.87 25.97 -11.88
C LEU A 50 2.82 26.92 -12.61
N GLY A 51 2.53 28.22 -12.55
CA GLY A 51 3.38 29.27 -13.09
C GLY A 51 4.74 29.36 -12.38
N PRO A 52 5.43 30.51 -12.42
CA PRO A 52 6.62 30.71 -11.60
C PRO A 52 6.20 30.75 -10.12
N LEU A 53 6.12 29.57 -9.49
CA LEU A 53 6.02 29.45 -8.05
C LEU A 53 7.26 30.04 -7.39
N GLU A 54 7.07 30.48 -6.14
CA GLU A 54 8.08 31.06 -5.27
C GLU A 54 9.37 30.24 -5.20
N GLN A 55 10.42 30.89 -4.69
CA GLN A 55 11.78 30.35 -4.63
C GLN A 55 11.79 28.92 -4.06
N PRO A 56 12.42 27.95 -4.75
CA PRO A 56 12.47 26.57 -4.27
C PRO A 56 13.23 26.50 -2.95
N LEU A 57 12.88 25.48 -2.14
CA LEU A 57 13.59 25.23 -0.88
C LEU A 57 15.10 25.08 -1.08
N PRO A 58 15.93 25.50 -0.11
CA PRO A 58 17.36 25.29 -0.14
C PRO A 58 17.71 23.81 -0.36
N ALA A 59 18.77 23.56 -1.14
CA ALA A 59 19.22 22.20 -1.47
C ALA A 59 19.53 21.36 -0.21
N SER A 60 20.09 21.98 0.83
CA SER A 60 20.37 21.32 2.11
C SER A 60 19.10 20.82 2.81
N LEU A 61 18.06 21.64 2.86
CA LEU A 61 16.80 21.29 3.53
C LEU A 61 16.01 20.26 2.73
N SER A 62 15.97 20.38 1.40
CA SER A 62 15.31 19.39 0.53
C SER A 62 15.98 18.01 0.62
N SER A 63 17.32 17.94 0.64
CA SER A 63 18.04 16.67 0.84
C SER A 63 17.82 16.07 2.23
N LEU A 64 17.71 16.91 3.27
CA LEU A 64 17.40 16.47 4.62
C LEU A 64 15.98 15.88 4.69
N LEU A 65 14.99 16.60 4.15
CA LEU A 65 13.60 16.14 4.08
C LEU A 65 13.48 14.84 3.28
N PHE A 66 14.17 14.75 2.14
CA PHE A 66 14.24 13.51 1.36
C PHE A 66 14.72 12.33 2.21
N SER A 67 15.81 12.52 2.96
CA SER A 67 16.38 11.47 3.81
C SER A 67 15.41 11.07 4.94
N VAL A 68 14.72 12.04 5.55
CA VAL A 68 13.70 11.78 6.58
C VAL A 68 12.50 11.03 6.00
N PHE A 69 12.02 11.42 4.82
CA PHE A 69 10.89 10.75 4.16
C PHE A 69 11.25 9.35 3.71
N LEU A 70 12.48 9.13 3.25
CA LEU A 70 12.99 7.81 2.91
C LEU A 70 13.09 6.92 4.15
N ALA A 71 13.59 7.44 5.27
CA ALA A 71 13.60 6.73 6.55
C ALA A 71 12.18 6.39 7.01
N LEU A 72 11.23 7.32 6.85
CA LEU A 72 9.82 7.09 7.16
C LEU A 72 9.21 5.99 6.29
N ALA A 73 9.54 5.94 4.99
CA ALA A 73 9.12 4.85 4.11
C ALA A 73 9.66 3.49 4.59
N ALA A 74 10.91 3.44 5.08
CA ALA A 74 11.47 2.23 5.67
C ALA A 74 10.77 1.82 6.98
N VAL A 75 10.37 2.78 7.82
CA VAL A 75 9.57 2.51 9.02
C VAL A 75 8.19 1.94 8.64
N ILE A 76 7.54 2.51 7.63
CA ILE A 76 6.25 2.02 7.10
C ILE A 76 6.41 0.59 6.58
N PHE A 77 7.48 0.28 5.85
CA PHE A 77 7.80 -1.09 5.40
C PHE A 77 7.88 -2.07 6.57
N LEU A 78 8.65 -1.72 7.60
CA LEU A 78 8.81 -2.56 8.79
C LEU A 78 7.48 -2.75 9.52
N PHE A 79 6.70 -1.69 9.66
CA PHE A 79 5.39 -1.74 10.29
C PHE A 79 4.42 -2.64 9.52
N ALA A 80 4.31 -2.47 8.19
CA ALA A 80 3.49 -3.32 7.32
C ALA A 80 3.91 -4.78 7.41
N ARG A 81 5.22 -5.07 7.42
CA ARG A 81 5.77 -6.42 7.55
C ARG A 81 5.41 -7.06 8.89
N VAL A 82 5.51 -6.32 9.99
CA VAL A 82 5.16 -6.80 11.33
C VAL A 82 3.65 -7.02 11.45
N LEU A 83 2.85 -6.08 10.95
CA LEU A 83 1.39 -6.16 10.97
C LEU A 83 0.89 -7.38 10.19
N HIS A 84 1.41 -7.57 8.97
CA HIS A 84 1.08 -8.73 8.14
C HIS A 84 1.44 -10.04 8.86
N ARG A 85 2.65 -10.16 9.41
CA ARG A 85 3.08 -11.38 10.11
C ARG A 85 2.26 -11.68 11.37
N ARG A 86 1.98 -10.67 12.20
CA ARG A 86 1.34 -10.89 13.50
C ARG A 86 -0.17 -11.11 13.42
N VAL A 87 -0.83 -10.50 12.44
CA VAL A 87 -2.29 -10.50 12.40
C VAL A 87 -2.85 -11.48 11.37
N ALA A 88 -2.19 -11.66 10.21
CA ALA A 88 -2.60 -12.69 9.24
C ALA A 88 -2.55 -14.10 9.85
N ALA A 89 -1.62 -14.35 10.77
CA ALA A 89 -1.48 -15.62 11.46
C ALA A 89 -2.53 -15.87 12.57
N LYS A 90 -3.27 -14.85 13.01
CA LYS A 90 -4.15 -14.94 14.19
C LYS A 90 -5.64 -14.88 13.88
N ASN A 91 -6.04 -14.22 12.78
CA ASN A 91 -7.46 -14.11 12.46
C ASN A 91 -7.70 -13.88 10.95
N PRO A 92 -8.03 -14.93 10.18
CA PRO A 92 -8.23 -14.81 8.74
C PRO A 92 -9.41 -13.90 8.36
N ARG A 93 -10.34 -13.61 9.28
CA ARG A 93 -11.45 -12.68 9.03
C ARG A 93 -11.00 -11.23 8.87
N LEU A 94 -9.82 -10.88 9.41
CA LEU A 94 -9.24 -9.53 9.33
C LEU A 94 -8.30 -9.36 8.13
N LEU A 95 -8.10 -10.40 7.30
CA LEU A 95 -7.23 -10.33 6.11
C LEU A 95 -7.62 -9.19 5.15
N PRO A 96 -8.90 -9.01 4.76
CA PRO A 96 -9.28 -7.93 3.85
C PRO A 96 -9.00 -6.51 4.37
N PRO A 97 -9.46 -6.10 5.57
CA PRO A 97 -9.21 -4.74 6.04
C PRO A 97 -7.73 -4.45 6.30
N ILE A 98 -6.94 -5.44 6.73
CA ILE A 98 -5.50 -5.26 6.94
C ILE A 98 -4.77 -5.10 5.63
N ALA A 99 -5.13 -5.88 4.61
CA ALA A 99 -4.55 -5.73 3.28
C ALA A 99 -4.84 -4.34 2.70
N ILE A 100 -6.08 -3.84 2.84
CA ILE A 100 -6.43 -2.46 2.44
C ILE A 100 -5.58 -1.44 3.22
N ALA A 101 -5.43 -1.61 4.54
CA ALA A 101 -4.62 -0.72 5.35
C ALA A 101 -3.14 -0.71 4.91
N ILE A 102 -2.55 -1.87 4.63
CA ILE A 102 -1.17 -1.97 4.15
C ILE A 102 -1.02 -1.35 2.76
N LEU A 103 -1.99 -1.56 1.86
CA LEU A 103 -2.01 -0.93 0.54
C LEU A 103 -2.09 0.60 0.66
N ALA A 104 -2.94 1.13 1.54
CA ALA A 104 -3.02 2.57 1.81
C ALA A 104 -1.72 3.13 2.42
N LEU A 105 -1.11 2.41 3.37
CA LEU A 105 0.20 2.77 3.92
C LEU A 105 1.29 2.80 2.85
N SER A 106 1.20 1.92 1.85
CA SER A 106 2.15 1.86 0.74
C SER A 106 2.09 3.08 -0.18
N GLU A 107 0.99 3.84 -0.15
CA GLU A 107 0.84 5.09 -0.92
C GLU A 107 1.55 6.29 -0.26
N ILE A 108 1.71 6.28 1.07
CA ILE A 108 2.25 7.42 1.84
C ILE A 108 3.60 7.91 1.29
N PRO A 109 4.60 7.05 0.95
CA PRO A 109 5.86 7.52 0.40
C PRO A 109 5.69 8.29 -0.92
N ALA A 110 4.78 7.86 -1.81
CA ALA A 110 4.52 8.56 -3.06
C ALA A 110 3.91 9.95 -2.83
N VAL A 111 2.98 10.08 -1.88
CA VAL A 111 2.40 11.36 -1.48
C VAL A 111 3.47 12.29 -0.89
N LEU A 112 4.33 11.78 -0.01
CA LEU A 112 5.45 12.55 0.55
C LEU A 112 6.44 12.99 -0.54
N GLY A 113 6.69 12.13 -1.53
CA GLY A 113 7.49 12.47 -2.70
C GLY A 113 6.86 13.58 -3.54
N LEU A 114 5.55 13.57 -3.69
CA LEU A 114 4.82 14.60 -4.44
C LEU A 114 4.92 15.95 -3.72
N VAL A 115 4.70 15.95 -2.40
CA VAL A 115 4.87 17.14 -1.57
C VAL A 115 6.30 17.68 -1.67
N LEU A 116 7.30 16.81 -1.56
CA LEU A 116 8.70 17.20 -1.67
C LEU A 116 9.06 17.75 -3.06
N PHE A 117 8.48 17.20 -4.12
CA PHE A 117 8.62 17.76 -5.47
C PHE A 117 8.00 19.15 -5.59
N LEU A 118 6.79 19.37 -5.07
CA LEU A 118 6.15 20.68 -5.11
C LEU A 118 6.97 21.75 -4.38
N LEU A 119 7.62 21.34 -3.29
CA LEU A 119 8.45 22.17 -2.43
C LEU A 119 9.87 22.44 -2.99
N SER A 120 10.52 21.43 -3.56
CA SER A 120 11.92 21.52 -4.02
C SER A 120 12.06 21.76 -5.53
N ARG A 121 10.99 21.57 -6.30
CA ARG A 121 10.96 21.47 -7.78
C ARG A 121 11.83 20.34 -8.36
N GLN A 122 12.41 19.48 -7.53
CA GLN A 122 13.27 18.39 -7.98
C GLN A 122 12.48 17.10 -8.17
N SER A 123 12.24 16.75 -9.43
CA SER A 123 11.47 15.53 -9.78
C SER A 123 12.14 14.23 -9.34
N ILE A 124 13.47 14.23 -9.18
CA ILE A 124 14.23 13.05 -8.75
C ILE A 124 13.79 12.52 -7.38
N TYR A 125 13.42 13.42 -6.45
CA TYR A 125 12.95 13.03 -5.12
C TYR A 125 11.58 12.35 -5.18
N PHE A 126 10.67 12.86 -6.02
CA PHE A 126 9.38 12.21 -6.25
C PHE A 126 9.57 10.82 -6.85
N TYR A 127 10.32 10.69 -7.95
CA TYR A 127 10.51 9.39 -8.61
C TYR A 127 11.17 8.36 -7.70
N SER A 128 12.10 8.78 -6.83
CA SER A 128 12.73 7.88 -5.86
C SER A 128 11.74 7.34 -4.83
N LEU A 129 10.87 8.21 -4.28
CA LEU A 129 9.85 7.81 -3.31
C LEU A 129 8.66 7.09 -3.96
N MET A 130 8.35 7.40 -5.22
CA MET A 130 7.41 6.64 -6.06
C MET A 130 7.91 5.20 -6.24
N CYS A 131 9.19 5.00 -6.59
CA CYS A 131 9.78 3.67 -6.69
C CYS A 131 9.69 2.91 -5.36
N ALA A 132 9.94 3.58 -4.22
CA ALA A 132 9.76 2.96 -2.91
C ALA A 132 8.31 2.54 -2.67
N SER A 133 7.34 3.42 -2.97
CA SER A 133 5.90 3.12 -2.87
C SER A 133 5.48 1.94 -3.76
N LEU A 134 5.89 1.92 -5.02
CA LEU A 134 5.62 0.82 -5.95
C LEU A 134 6.24 -0.49 -5.49
N THR A 135 7.45 -0.44 -4.91
CA THR A 135 8.09 -1.60 -4.31
C THR A 135 7.26 -2.15 -3.14
N LEU A 136 6.70 -1.28 -2.30
CA LEU A 136 5.78 -1.69 -1.22
C LEU A 136 4.52 -2.35 -1.78
N PHE A 137 3.89 -1.73 -2.79
CA PHE A 137 2.73 -2.32 -3.45
C PHE A 137 3.03 -3.70 -4.02
N TYR A 138 4.18 -3.87 -4.67
CA TYR A 138 4.60 -5.17 -5.23
C TYR A 138 4.84 -6.23 -4.14
N LEU A 139 5.49 -5.85 -3.03
CA LEU A 139 5.82 -6.76 -1.95
C LEU A 139 4.59 -7.18 -1.13
N PHE A 140 3.64 -6.27 -0.91
CA PHE A 140 2.45 -6.51 -0.10
C PHE A 140 1.19 -6.77 -0.92
N PHE A 141 1.32 -6.93 -2.24
CA PHE A 141 0.19 -7.21 -3.09
C PHE A 141 -0.52 -8.50 -2.63
N PRO A 142 -1.85 -8.47 -2.43
CA PRO A 142 -2.58 -9.62 -1.93
C PRO A 142 -2.51 -10.77 -2.94
N ARG A 143 -2.06 -11.94 -2.47
CA ARG A 143 -2.02 -13.19 -3.25
C ARG A 143 -3.10 -14.13 -2.75
N TYR A 144 -3.98 -14.57 -3.66
CA TYR A 144 -5.12 -15.43 -3.31
C TYR A 144 -4.68 -16.73 -2.64
N ASP A 145 -3.66 -17.40 -3.20
CA ASP A 145 -3.14 -18.69 -2.69
C ASP A 145 -2.73 -18.62 -1.22
N GLN A 146 -2.17 -17.49 -0.78
CA GLN A 146 -1.77 -17.30 0.61
C GLN A 146 -2.98 -17.18 1.54
N TRP A 147 -4.06 -16.53 1.07
CA TRP A 147 -5.28 -16.34 1.87
C TRP A 147 -6.08 -17.63 1.96
N GLU A 148 -6.15 -18.39 0.87
CA GLU A 148 -6.77 -19.72 0.85
C GLU A 148 -6.09 -20.65 1.87
N GLN A 149 -4.76 -20.74 1.83
CA GLN A 149 -3.99 -21.55 2.80
C GLN A 149 -4.25 -21.13 4.26
N MET A 150 -4.33 -19.83 4.53
CA MET A 150 -4.59 -19.32 5.89
C MET A 150 -6.02 -19.65 6.37
N VAL A 151 -7.01 -19.56 5.49
CA VAL A 151 -8.41 -19.89 5.83
C VAL A 151 -8.59 -21.41 6.03
N LEU A 152 -7.98 -22.22 5.17
CA LEU A 152 -8.03 -23.68 5.29
C LEU A 152 -7.29 -24.19 6.53
N ALA A 153 -6.17 -23.56 6.90
CA ALA A 153 -5.45 -23.90 8.13
C ALA A 153 -6.27 -23.58 9.39
N ASP A 154 -6.94 -22.43 9.44
CA ASP A 154 -7.80 -22.02 10.57
C ASP A 154 -9.01 -22.96 10.75
N GLN A 155 -9.62 -23.42 9.64
CA GLN A 155 -10.70 -24.42 9.71
C GLN A 155 -10.24 -25.75 10.31
N LYS A 156 -9.04 -26.23 9.95
CA LYS A 156 -8.50 -27.48 10.49
C LYS A 156 -8.24 -27.37 12.00
N THR A 157 -7.67 -26.27 12.45
CA THR A 157 -7.40 -26.04 13.90
C THR A 157 -8.68 -25.84 14.72
N GLY A 158 -9.76 -25.32 14.13
CA GLY A 158 -11.05 -25.17 14.82
C GLY A 158 -11.91 -26.44 14.90
N ALA A 159 -11.51 -27.52 14.22
CA ALA A 159 -12.18 -28.81 14.21
C ALA A 159 -11.60 -29.83 15.20
N GLU A 160 -10.39 -29.58 15.73
CA GLU A 160 -9.76 -30.31 16.83
C GLU A 160 -10.15 -29.72 18.21
#